data_AF-A0A1X1TNH7-F1
#
_entry.id   AF-A0A1X1TNH7-F1
#
_cell.length_a   1.000
_cell.length_b   1.000
_cell.length_c   1.000
_cell.angle_alpha   90.00
_cell.angle_beta   90.00
_cell.angle_gamma   90.00
#
_symmetry.space_group_name_H-M   'P 1'
#
loop_
_entity.id
_entity.type
_entity.pdbx_description
1 polymer ?
#
loop_
_entity_poly.entity_id
_entity_poly.type
_entity_poly.pdbx_seq_one_letter_code
_entity_poly.pdbx_strand_id
1 'polypeptide(L)'
;MNKFALAALGIAAVAFAAPAHADLPGIEPFVGSWAGMKQALVIDGGGNGHFTYPDFNACPGCPPAAVRRSVATFVLTSVWGDTANGNILTDTGQGGNAGPISARLVPQPFGPTIQLNAGPASGVYCTPAAAKNCGA
;
A
#
# COMPACT_ATOMS: atom_id res chain seq x y z
N MET A 1 -5.77 -47.59 46.39
CA MET A 1 -6.57 -47.47 45.15
C MET A 1 -7.40 -46.20 45.33
N ASN A 2 -7.37 -45.11 44.56
CA ASN A 2 -6.80 -44.79 43.25
C ASN A 2 -6.39 -43.31 43.21
N LYS A 3 -5.43 -43.03 42.32
CA LYS A 3 -4.86 -41.73 41.97
C LYS A 3 -5.79 -41.02 40.98
N PHE A 4 -5.98 -39.70 41.11
CA PHE A 4 -6.34 -38.84 39.97
C PHE A 4 -5.56 -37.53 40.06
N ALA A 5 -4.47 -37.47 39.31
CA ALA A 5 -3.75 -36.25 39.02
C ALA A 5 -4.50 -35.49 37.91
N LEU A 6 -4.91 -34.25 38.18
CA LEU A 6 -5.41 -33.32 37.17
C LEU A 6 -4.21 -32.57 36.58
N ALA A 7 -3.76 -33.01 35.42
CA ALA A 7 -2.80 -32.30 34.59
C ALA A 7 -3.52 -31.11 33.93
N ALA A 8 -3.20 -29.89 34.37
CA ALA A 8 -3.60 -28.66 33.69
C ALA A 8 -2.69 -28.47 32.47
N LEU A 9 -3.21 -28.78 31.28
CA LEU A 9 -2.58 -28.46 30.01
C LEU A 9 -2.75 -26.96 29.74
N GLY A 10 -1.69 -26.19 30.03
CA GLY A 10 -1.58 -24.81 29.62
C GLY A 10 -1.43 -24.72 28.10
N ILE A 11 -2.46 -24.21 27.42
CA ILE A 11 -2.34 -23.77 26.04
C ILE A 11 -1.81 -22.34 26.08
N ALA A 12 -0.50 -22.17 26.01
CA ALA A 12 0.09 -20.87 25.70
C ALA A 12 -0.27 -20.57 24.24
N ALA A 13 -1.33 -19.80 24.03
CA ALA A 13 -1.60 -19.21 22.73
C ALA A 13 -0.46 -18.24 22.44
N VAL A 14 0.48 -18.68 21.61
CA VAL A 14 1.51 -17.80 21.04
C VAL A 14 0.76 -16.85 20.11
N ALA A 15 0.35 -15.70 20.65
CA ALA A 15 -0.08 -14.59 19.83
C ALA A 15 1.12 -14.26 18.94
N PHE A 16 1.02 -14.59 17.66
CA PHE A 16 1.87 -14.03 16.62
C PHE A 16 1.52 -12.54 16.58
N ALA A 17 2.12 -11.75 17.48
CA ALA A 17 2.17 -10.32 17.31
C ALA A 17 2.83 -10.11 15.95
N ALA A 18 2.09 -9.52 15.00
CA ALA A 18 2.71 -8.98 13.81
C ALA A 18 3.93 -8.17 14.29
N PRO A 19 5.11 -8.30 13.65
CA PRO A 19 6.28 -7.54 14.05
C PRO A 19 5.82 -6.09 14.22
N ALA A 20 6.10 -5.46 15.36
CA ALA A 20 5.87 -4.04 15.50
C ALA A 20 6.68 -3.40 14.37
N HIS A 21 5.98 -2.96 13.32
CA HIS A 21 6.61 -2.26 12.22
C HIS A 21 7.33 -1.09 12.89
N ALA A 22 8.65 -0.96 12.68
CA ALA A 22 9.36 0.18 13.21
C ALA A 22 8.67 1.42 12.65
N ASP A 23 8.04 2.23 13.51
CA ASP A 23 7.30 3.41 13.10
C ASP A 23 8.25 4.31 12.31
N LEU A 24 7.96 4.50 11.01
CA LEU A 24 8.72 5.41 10.17
C LEU A 24 8.34 6.84 10.60
N PRO A 25 9.24 7.64 11.19
CA PRO A 25 8.85 8.93 11.76
C PRO A 25 8.21 9.85 10.71
N GLY A 26 7.04 10.42 11.01
CA GLY A 26 6.32 11.33 10.12
C GLY A 26 5.48 10.65 9.04
N ILE A 27 5.37 9.32 9.05
CA ILE A 27 4.59 8.58 8.05
C ILE A 27 3.08 8.68 8.27
N GLU A 28 2.63 9.04 9.47
CA GLU A 28 1.23 9.01 9.90
C GLU A 28 0.26 9.65 8.90
N PRO A 29 0.58 10.80 8.26
CA PRO A 29 -0.31 11.42 7.27
C PRO A 29 -0.46 10.64 5.95
N PHE A 30 0.43 9.70 5.64
CA PHE A 30 0.38 8.85 4.44
C PHE A 30 -0.34 7.52 4.69
N VAL A 31 -0.43 7.09 5.96
CA VAL A 31 -1.02 5.81 6.34
C VAL A 31 -2.50 5.75 5.96
N GLY A 32 -2.91 4.64 5.37
CA GLY A 32 -4.29 4.36 5.03
C GLY A 32 -4.46 3.79 3.64
N SER A 33 -5.73 3.75 3.20
CA SER A 33 -6.12 3.36 1.86
C SER A 33 -6.44 4.60 1.03
N TRP A 34 -6.01 4.60 -0.22
CA TRP A 34 -6.18 5.69 -1.16
C TRP A 34 -6.68 5.15 -2.51
N ALA A 35 -7.64 5.83 -3.11
CA ALA A 35 -8.27 5.48 -4.37
C ALA A 35 -7.79 6.42 -5.48
N GLY A 36 -7.33 5.83 -6.59
CA GLY A 36 -7.10 6.52 -7.86
C GLY A 36 -8.07 5.98 -8.92
N MET A 37 -8.15 6.64 -10.07
CA MET A 37 -9.16 6.36 -11.12
C MET A 37 -9.40 4.86 -11.39
N LYS A 38 -8.33 4.15 -11.72
CA LYS A 38 -8.34 2.67 -11.91
C LYS A 38 -7.30 2.00 -11.01
N GLN A 39 -6.92 2.67 -9.93
CA GLN A 39 -5.78 2.30 -9.11
C GLN A 39 -6.18 2.32 -7.63
N ALA A 40 -5.47 1.55 -6.82
CA ALA A 40 -5.63 1.59 -5.37
C ALA A 40 -4.24 1.59 -4.75
N LEU A 41 -4.08 2.29 -3.63
CA LEU A 41 -2.83 2.43 -2.90
C LEU A 41 -3.12 2.19 -1.41
N VAL A 42 -2.30 1.40 -0.74
CA VAL A 42 -2.36 1.18 0.70
C VAL A 42 -0.97 1.39 1.28
N ILE A 43 -0.89 2.13 2.37
CA ILE A 43 0.34 2.39 3.13
C ILE A 43 0.07 2.07 4.60
N ASP A 44 0.95 1.29 5.23
CA ASP A 44 0.92 1.01 6.67
C ASP A 44 1.88 1.92 7.47
N GLY A 45 1.78 1.87 8.80
CA GLY A 45 2.60 2.68 9.71
C GLY A 45 4.11 2.37 9.69
N GLY A 46 4.52 1.25 9.08
CA GLY A 46 5.93 0.96 8.83
C GLY A 46 6.46 1.51 7.51
N GLY A 47 5.61 2.19 6.73
CA GLY A 47 5.94 2.63 5.39
C GLY A 47 5.84 1.52 4.34
N ASN A 48 5.45 0.30 4.68
CA ASN A 48 5.20 -0.72 3.65
C ASN A 48 3.88 -0.38 2.97
N GLY A 49 3.81 -0.68 1.68
CA GLY A 49 2.60 -0.47 0.95
C GLY A 49 2.51 -1.31 -0.30
N HIS A 50 1.35 -1.23 -0.92
CA HIS A 50 1.12 -1.82 -2.22
C HIS A 50 0.20 -0.93 -3.03
N PHE A 51 0.34 -0.98 -4.33
CA PHE A 51 -0.62 -0.38 -5.24
C PHE A 51 -1.05 -1.35 -6.33
N THR A 52 -2.28 -1.19 -6.79
CA THR A 52 -2.82 -1.93 -7.94
C THR A 52 -3.01 -0.98 -9.11
N TYR A 53 -2.70 -1.45 -10.32
CA TYR A 53 -2.82 -0.64 -11.53
C TYR A 53 -3.19 -1.51 -12.75
N PRO A 54 -3.85 -0.94 -13.76
CA PRO A 54 -4.09 -1.64 -15.02
C PRO A 54 -2.78 -1.82 -15.79
N ASP A 55 -2.43 -3.06 -16.13
CA ASP A 55 -1.23 -3.40 -16.89
C ASP A 55 -1.56 -3.50 -18.39
N PHE A 56 -1.57 -2.35 -19.05
CA PHE A 56 -1.85 -2.26 -20.49
C PHE A 56 -0.78 -2.94 -21.34
N ASN A 57 0.43 -3.17 -20.81
CA ASN A 57 1.50 -3.87 -21.54
C ASN A 57 1.27 -5.37 -21.57
N ALA A 58 0.61 -5.95 -20.56
CA ALA A 58 0.30 -7.37 -20.54
C ALA A 58 -0.71 -7.80 -21.63
N CYS A 59 -1.49 -6.85 -22.17
CA CYS A 59 -2.35 -7.11 -23.32
C CYS A 59 -2.49 -5.86 -24.21
N PRO A 60 -1.53 -5.65 -25.13
CA PRO A 60 -1.58 -4.57 -26.11
C PRO A 60 -2.77 -4.82 -27.05
N GLY A 61 -3.85 -4.06 -26.88
CA GLY A 61 -5.07 -4.18 -27.69
C GLY A 61 -6.29 -4.76 -26.95
N CYS A 62 -6.14 -5.19 -25.70
CA CYS A 62 -7.33 -5.52 -24.89
C CYS A 62 -8.18 -4.26 -24.66
N PRO A 63 -9.53 -4.38 -24.68
CA PRO A 63 -10.39 -3.30 -24.22
C PRO A 63 -10.09 -2.98 -22.75
N PRO A 64 -10.26 -1.73 -22.28
CA PRO A 64 -9.90 -1.33 -20.92
C PRO A 64 -10.48 -2.20 -19.79
N ALA A 65 -11.63 -2.84 -20.02
CA ALA A 65 -12.28 -3.74 -19.06
C ALA A 65 -11.62 -5.13 -18.98
N ALA A 66 -10.89 -5.56 -20.01
CA ALA A 66 -10.19 -6.84 -20.06
C ALA A 66 -8.70 -6.73 -19.67
N VAL A 67 -8.23 -5.53 -19.37
CA VAL A 67 -6.83 -5.29 -18.97
C VAL A 67 -6.60 -5.91 -17.59
N ARG A 68 -5.59 -6.78 -17.51
CA ARG A 68 -5.17 -7.41 -16.25
C ARG A 68 -4.75 -6.33 -15.25
N ARG A 69 -5.10 -6.51 -13.98
CA ARG A 69 -4.54 -5.69 -12.90
C ARG A 69 -3.24 -6.29 -12.41
N SER A 70 -2.23 -5.45 -12.29
CA SER A 70 -0.95 -5.76 -11.68
C SER A 70 -0.86 -5.14 -10.29
N VAL A 71 0.00 -5.73 -9.47
CA VAL A 71 0.24 -5.32 -8.09
C VAL A 71 1.73 -5.08 -7.93
N ALA A 72 2.09 -3.96 -7.33
CA ALA A 72 3.45 -3.72 -6.87
C ALA A 72 3.46 -3.50 -5.36
N THR A 73 4.48 -4.03 -4.69
CA THR A 73 4.75 -3.80 -3.28
C THR A 73 5.96 -2.90 -3.13
N PHE A 74 5.93 -1.98 -2.18
CA PHE A 74 7.02 -1.04 -1.95
C PHE A 74 7.24 -0.84 -0.45
N VAL A 75 8.36 -0.22 -0.12
CA VAL A 75 8.65 0.27 1.21
C VAL A 75 9.11 1.72 1.14
N LEU A 76 8.47 2.60 1.89
CA LEU A 76 8.91 3.95 2.17
C LEU A 76 9.96 3.88 3.28
N THR A 77 11.06 4.61 3.10
CA THR A 77 12.24 4.54 3.98
C THR A 77 12.56 5.89 4.61
N SER A 78 12.00 6.98 4.09
CA SER A 78 12.20 8.32 4.66
C SER A 78 10.99 9.20 4.40
N VAL A 79 10.74 10.12 5.33
CA VAL A 79 9.78 11.20 5.18
C VAL A 79 10.50 12.53 5.40
N TRP A 80 10.31 13.47 4.48
CA TRP A 80 10.81 14.83 4.62
C TRP A 80 9.72 15.82 4.22
N GLY A 81 9.21 16.56 5.20
CA GLY A 81 8.08 17.47 5.02
C GLY A 81 6.83 16.73 4.56
N ASP A 82 6.36 17.06 3.36
CA ASP A 82 5.17 16.49 2.75
C ASP A 82 5.47 15.32 1.80
N THR A 83 6.72 14.85 1.75
CA THR A 83 7.17 13.85 0.79
C THR A 83 7.78 12.63 1.48
N ALA A 84 7.24 11.45 1.20
CA ALA A 84 7.81 10.16 1.58
C ALA A 84 8.52 9.52 0.37
N ASN A 85 9.71 8.96 0.58
CA ASN A 85 10.51 8.32 -0.47
C ASN A 85 10.80 6.87 -0.09
N GLY A 86 10.97 6.01 -1.09
CA GLY A 86 11.18 4.59 -0.89
C GLY A 86 11.61 3.86 -2.16
N ASN A 87 11.44 2.54 -2.15
CA ASN A 87 11.67 1.69 -3.33
C ASN A 87 10.55 0.67 -3.51
N ILE A 88 10.24 0.36 -4.77
CA ILE A 88 9.42 -0.77 -5.15
C ILE A 88 10.24 -2.05 -5.00
N LEU A 89 9.69 -3.02 -4.27
CA LEU A 89 10.32 -4.29 -3.93
C LEU A 89 9.94 -5.38 -4.94
N THR A 90 8.66 -5.45 -5.30
CA THR A 90 8.14 -6.42 -6.28
C THR A 90 7.07 -5.76 -7.13
N ASP A 91 6.95 -6.23 -8.38
CA ASP A 91 5.91 -5.80 -9.31
C ASP A 91 5.53 -6.96 -10.21
N THR A 92 4.23 -7.28 -10.29
CA THR A 92 3.71 -8.38 -11.11
C THR A 92 3.44 -7.97 -12.56
N GLY A 93 3.60 -6.70 -12.91
CA GLY A 93 3.31 -6.19 -14.25
C GLY A 93 4.42 -6.44 -15.26
N GLN A 94 4.07 -6.52 -16.54
CA GLN A 94 5.01 -6.76 -17.64
C GLN A 94 6.02 -5.62 -17.85
N GLY A 95 5.89 -4.50 -17.14
CA GLY A 95 6.88 -3.42 -17.11
C GLY A 95 7.90 -3.48 -15.97
N GLY A 96 7.73 -4.39 -15.00
CA GLY A 96 8.64 -4.61 -13.87
C GLY A 96 9.23 -3.33 -13.25
N ASN A 97 8.44 -2.61 -12.44
CA ASN A 97 8.89 -1.34 -11.87
C ASN A 97 9.74 -1.51 -10.62
N ALA A 98 10.87 -2.23 -10.71
CA ALA A 98 11.88 -2.09 -9.68
C ALA A 98 12.47 -0.67 -9.77
N GLY A 99 12.44 0.08 -8.67
CA GLY A 99 12.95 1.45 -8.70
C GLY A 99 12.46 2.34 -7.58
N PRO A 100 12.90 3.61 -7.58
CA PRO A 100 12.51 4.58 -6.58
C PRO A 100 11.02 4.90 -6.68
N ILE A 101 10.41 5.11 -5.53
CA ILE A 101 9.04 5.62 -5.39
C ILE A 101 9.05 6.87 -4.52
N SER A 102 8.20 7.84 -4.86
CA SER A 102 7.89 8.95 -3.98
C SER A 102 6.38 9.17 -3.87
N ALA A 103 5.93 9.47 -2.67
CA ALA A 103 4.57 9.84 -2.35
C ALA A 103 4.59 11.25 -1.75
N ARG A 104 3.89 12.20 -2.38
CA ARG A 104 3.76 13.57 -1.86
C ARG A 104 2.33 13.87 -1.44
N LEU A 105 2.16 14.34 -0.22
CA LEU A 105 0.88 14.84 0.28
C LEU A 105 0.57 16.22 -0.31
N VAL A 106 -0.61 16.35 -0.88
CA VAL A 106 -1.10 17.60 -1.45
C VAL A 106 -2.44 17.94 -0.81
N PRO A 107 -2.56 19.08 -0.11
CA PRO A 107 -3.86 19.55 0.40
C PRO A 107 -4.83 19.81 -0.76
N GLN A 108 -6.08 19.34 -0.63
CA GLN A 108 -7.18 19.71 -1.53
C GLN A 108 -8.42 20.14 -0.72
N PRO A 109 -9.35 20.90 -1.32
CA PRO A 109 -10.57 21.34 -0.65
C PRO A 109 -11.47 20.21 -0.11
N PHE A 110 -11.29 19.00 -0.63
CA PHE A 110 -12.06 17.79 -0.29
C PHE A 110 -11.26 16.79 0.55
N GLY A 111 -10.10 17.18 1.08
CA GLY A 111 -9.19 16.34 1.87
C GLY A 111 -7.81 16.19 1.22
N PRO A 112 -6.81 15.66 1.94
CA PRO A 112 -5.49 15.45 1.37
C PRO A 112 -5.53 14.41 0.24
N THR A 113 -4.58 14.52 -0.68
CA THR A 113 -4.31 13.54 -1.73
C THR A 113 -2.85 13.13 -1.70
N ILE A 114 -2.55 11.94 -2.22
CA ILE A 114 -1.19 11.48 -2.50
C ILE A 114 -0.94 11.63 -3.99
N GLN A 115 0.08 12.40 -4.36
CA GLN A 115 0.69 12.35 -5.67
C GLN A 115 1.82 11.32 -5.63
N LEU A 116 1.60 10.18 -6.29
CA LEU A 116 2.55 9.07 -6.34
C LEU A 116 3.40 9.19 -7.60
N ASN A 117 4.71 8.99 -7.48
CA ASN A 117 5.61 8.76 -8.59
C ASN A 117 6.20 7.36 -8.47
N ALA A 118 5.72 6.42 -9.28
CA ALA A 118 5.99 4.98 -9.19
C ALA A 118 5.93 4.29 -10.57
N GLY A 119 6.40 4.96 -11.63
CA GLY A 119 6.31 4.45 -13.00
C GLY A 119 4.85 4.43 -13.52
N PRO A 120 4.30 3.30 -14.01
CA PRO A 120 2.95 3.21 -14.55
C PRO A 120 1.84 3.39 -13.51
N ALA A 121 2.20 3.38 -12.22
CA ALA A 121 1.27 3.72 -11.15
C ALA A 121 1.35 5.18 -10.69
N SER A 122 2.15 6.01 -11.38
CA SER A 122 2.18 7.44 -11.11
C SER A 122 0.80 8.08 -11.33
N GLY A 123 0.37 8.90 -10.38
CA GLY A 123 -0.98 9.46 -10.40
C GLY A 123 -1.37 10.14 -9.09
N VAL A 124 -2.62 10.60 -9.05
CA VAL A 124 -3.23 11.19 -7.85
C VAL A 124 -4.14 10.16 -7.21
N TYR A 125 -3.96 9.96 -5.91
CA TYR A 125 -4.73 9.06 -5.08
C TYR A 125 -5.40 9.86 -3.97
N CYS A 126 -6.65 9.55 -3.69
CA CYS A 126 -7.47 10.30 -2.75
C CYS A 126 -7.98 9.41 -1.64
N THR A 127 -8.36 10.01 -0.52
CA THR A 127 -9.06 9.24 0.51
C THR A 127 -10.34 8.62 -0.07
N PRO A 128 -10.83 7.49 0.45
CA PRO A 128 -12.03 6.83 -0.09
C PRO A 128 -13.26 7.75 -0.08
N ALA A 129 -13.35 8.65 0.91
CA ALA A 129 -14.41 9.66 0.99
C ALA A 129 -14.33 10.70 -0.15
N ALA A 130 -13.12 10.98 -0.66
CA ALA A 130 -12.85 11.95 -1.71
C ALA A 130 -12.71 11.34 -3.12
N ALA A 131 -12.79 10.02 -3.28
CA ALA A 131 -12.53 9.31 -4.53
C ALA A 131 -13.27 9.92 -5.75
N LYS A 132 -14.57 10.24 -5.57
CA LYS A 132 -15.42 10.85 -6.60
C LYS A 132 -14.88 12.18 -7.15
N ASN A 133 -14.13 12.93 -6.33
CA ASN A 133 -13.58 14.24 -6.69
C ASN A 133 -12.21 14.13 -7.39
N CYS A 134 -11.64 12.93 -7.46
CA CYS A 134 -10.33 12.67 -8.03
C CYS A 134 -10.39 11.86 -9.33
N GLY A 135 -11.57 11.77 -9.93
CA GLY A 135 -11.81 10.96 -11.10
C GLY A 135 -11.75 9.46 -10.82
N ALA A 136 -11.93 9.03 -9.56
CA ALA A 136 -12.06 7.63 -9.15
C ALA A 136 -13.51 7.20 -8.93
#